data_AF-A0A4Q5T1V2-F1
#
_entry.id   AF-A0A4Q5T1V2-F1
#
_cell.length_a   1.000
_cell.length_b   1.000
_cell.length_c   1.000
_cell.angle_alpha   90.00
_cell.angle_beta   90.00
_cell.angle_gamma   90.00
#
_symmetry.space_group_name_H-M   'P 1'
#
loop_
_entity.id
_entity.type
_entity.pdbx_description
1 polymer ?
#
loop_
_entity_poly.entity_id
_entity_poly.type
_entity_poly.pdbx_seq_one_letter_code
_entity_poly.pdbx_strand_id
1 'polypeptide(L)' 'DTYPASLPDQGIDITGIPDGTYLVRVTADWQNFWQETNENNNSASAQVRITGSTVTLLSAPDGI' A
#
# COMPACT_ATOMS: atom_id res chain seq x y z
N ASP A 1 6.10 -1.73 15.02
CA ASP A 1 5.83 -0.29 15.02
C ASP A 1 4.53 -0.06 14.26
N THR A 2 3.76 0.97 14.60
CA THR A 2 2.47 1.25 13.95
C THR A 2 2.36 2.74 13.66
N TYR A 3 2.23 3.08 12.38
CA TYR A 3 1.98 4.44 11.91
C TYR A 3 0.50 4.54 11.51
N PRO A 4 -0.35 5.20 12.32
CA PRO A 4 -1.77 5.29 12.02
C PRO A 4 -2.02 6.20 10.81
N ALA A 5 -3.09 5.94 10.06
CA ALA A 5 -3.49 6.70 8.88
C ALA A 5 -3.78 8.20 9.15
N SER A 6 -3.91 8.59 10.41
CA SER A 6 -4.08 10.00 10.81
C SER A 6 -2.77 10.80 10.81
N LEU A 7 -1.61 10.15 10.72
CA LEU A 7 -0.33 10.85 10.62
C LEU A 7 -0.16 11.50 9.23
N PRO A 8 0.56 12.63 9.15
CA PRO A 8 1.01 13.17 7.88
C PRO A 8 1.75 12.12 7.06
N ASP A 9 1.64 12.22 5.74
CA ASP A 9 2.35 11.39 4.74
C ASP A 9 2.03 9.88 4.79
N GLN A 10 0.98 9.45 5.51
CA GLN A 10 0.46 8.07 5.48
C GLN A 10 -0.61 7.84 4.40
N GLY A 11 -0.65 8.70 3.38
CA GLY A 11 -1.58 8.63 2.25
C GLY A 11 -0.87 8.63 0.91
N ILE A 12 -1.54 8.10 -0.10
CA ILE A 12 -1.11 8.17 -1.51
C ILE A 12 -2.07 9.13 -2.21
N ASP A 13 -1.54 10.18 -2.83
CA ASP A 13 -2.36 11.09 -3.63
C ASP A 13 -2.81 10.38 -4.92
N ILE A 14 -4.13 10.30 -5.10
CA ILE A 14 -4.76 9.70 -6.28
C ILE A 14 -5.32 10.75 -7.24
N THR A 15 -5.00 12.03 -7.04
CA THR A 15 -5.47 13.13 -7.89
C THR A 15 -5.06 12.88 -9.34
N GLY A 16 -6.04 12.90 -10.25
CA GLY A 16 -5.82 12.67 -11.68
C GLY A 16 -5.66 11.21 -12.10
N ILE A 17 -5.74 10.26 -11.15
CA ILE A 17 -5.79 8.83 -11.47
C ILE A 17 -7.20 8.47 -11.95
N PRO A 18 -7.38 7.91 -13.17
CA PRO A 18 -8.70 7.53 -13.66
C PRO A 18 -9.33 6.39 -12.86
N ASP A 19 -10.66 6.30 -12.92
CA ASP A 19 -11.41 5.14 -12.41
C ASP A 19 -10.84 3.82 -12.95
N GLY A 20 -10.73 2.82 -12.08
CA GLY A 20 -10.14 1.54 -12.45
C GLY A 20 -9.82 0.65 -11.27
N THR A 21 -9.35 -0.56 -11.57
CA THR A 21 -8.84 -1.51 -10.58
C THR A 21 -7.33 -1.45 -10.57
N TYR A 22 -6.74 -1.23 -9.39
CA TYR A 22 -5.31 -1.04 -9.21
C TYR A 22 -4.77 -1.99 -8.15
N LEU A 23 -3.47 -2.27 -8.23
CA LEU A 23 -2.71 -2.93 -7.18
C LEU A 23 -1.91 -1.86 -6.44
N VAL A 24 -2.14 -1.71 -5.15
CA VAL A 24 -1.31 -0.92 -4.23
C VAL A 24 -0.28 -1.87 -3.62
N ARG A 25 0.99 -1.48 -3.61
CA ARG A 25 2.08 -2.23 -2.99
C ARG A 25 2.87 -1.32 -2.07
N VAL A 26 3.16 -1.82 -0.87
CA VAL A 26 4.05 -1.17 0.09
C VAL A 26 5.23 -2.10 0.34
N THR A 27 6.44 -1.54 0.41
CA THR A 27 7.67 -2.29 0.66
C THR A 27 8.46 -1.63 1.79
N ALA A 28 8.61 -2.35 2.90
CA ALA A 28 9.55 -1.99 3.96
C ALA A 28 10.98 -2.27 3.52
N ASP A 29 11.94 -1.48 3.99
CA ASP A 29 13.35 -1.55 3.60
C ASP A 29 13.57 -1.76 2.08
N TRP A 30 12.95 -0.92 1.25
CA TRP A 30 12.98 -1.10 -0.20
C TRP A 30 14.40 -1.04 -0.83
N GLN A 31 15.37 -0.47 -0.10
CA GLN A 31 16.77 -0.41 -0.51
C GLN A 31 17.58 -1.63 -0.06
N ASN A 32 16.96 -2.56 0.69
CA ASN A 32 17.61 -3.72 1.30
C ASN A 32 18.84 -3.28 2.12
N PHE A 33 18.68 -2.22 2.91
CA PHE A 33 19.76 -1.60 3.67
C PHE A 33 20.05 -2.36 4.96
N TRP A 34 19.02 -2.93 5.59
CA TRP A 34 19.15 -3.71 6.81
C TRP A 34 19.34 -5.17 6.48
N GLN A 35 20.05 -5.89 7.35
CA GLN A 35 20.16 -7.34 7.24
C GLN A 35 19.00 -7.97 7.99
N GLU A 36 18.09 -8.61 7.25
CA GLU A 36 16.95 -9.30 7.83
C GLU A 36 17.12 -10.82 7.75
N THR A 37 16.34 -11.57 8.54
CA THR A 37 16.34 -13.04 8.46
C THR A 37 15.62 -13.57 7.21
N ASN A 38 14.78 -12.74 6.60
CA ASN A 38 14.05 -13.02 5.38
C ASN A 38 13.75 -11.70 4.66
N GLU A 39 14.25 -11.52 3.45
CA GLU A 39 14.00 -10.32 2.64
C GLU A 39 12.76 -10.46 1.74
N ASN A 40 12.13 -11.64 1.72
CA ASN A 40 11.04 -11.94 0.80
C ASN A 40 9.65 -11.60 1.36
N ASN A 41 9.55 -11.19 2.64
CA ASN A 41 8.30 -10.79 3.29
C ASN A 41 8.23 -9.29 3.59
N ASN A 42 9.08 -8.49 2.97
CA ASN A 42 9.15 -7.04 3.12
C ASN A 42 8.04 -6.29 2.38
N SER A 43 7.25 -6.97 1.55
CA SER A 43 6.22 -6.35 0.73
C SER A 43 4.83 -6.91 1.02
N ALA A 44 3.85 -6.01 1.06
CA ALA A 44 2.44 -6.32 1.11
C ALA A 44 1.72 -5.63 -0.06
N SER A 45 0.67 -6.27 -0.58
CA SER A 45 -0.15 -5.71 -1.66
C SER A 45 -1.65 -5.80 -1.39
N ALA A 46 -2.40 -4.85 -1.95
CA ALA A 46 -3.85 -4.82 -1.90
C ALA A 46 -4.41 -4.42 -3.27
N GLN A 47 -5.47 -5.10 -3.70
CA GLN A 47 -6.22 -4.70 -4.88
C GLN A 47 -7.34 -3.75 -4.48
N VAL A 48 -7.41 -2.60 -5.14
CA VAL A 48 -8.42 -1.56 -4.86
C VAL A 48 -9.14 -1.18 -6.14
N ARG A 49 -10.37 -0.67 -6.00
CA ARG A 49 -11.10 -0.01 -7.07
C ARG A 49 -11.23 1.47 -6.75
N ILE A 50 -10.78 2.30 -7.69
CA ILE A 50 -11.00 3.74 -7.68
C ILE A 50 -12.27 4.03 -8.48
N THR A 51 -13.17 4.84 -7.93
CA THR A 51 -14.39 5.33 -8.61
C THR A 51 -14.67 6.74 -8.14
N GLY A 52 -14.43 7.72 -9.01
CA GLY A 52 -14.39 9.14 -8.64
C GLY A 52 -13.34 9.38 -7.56
N SER A 53 -13.76 9.95 -6.43
CA SER A 53 -12.90 10.22 -5.26
C SER A 53 -12.93 9.13 -4.20
N THR A 54 -13.50 7.96 -4.51
CA THR A 54 -13.68 6.86 -3.56
C THR A 54 -12.74 5.70 -3.90
N VAL A 55 -12.15 5.12 -2.86
CA VAL A 55 -11.35 3.90 -2.94
C VAL A 55 -12.05 2.78 -2.19
N THR A 56 -12.29 1.66 -2.86
CA THR A 56 -12.85 0.44 -2.26
C THR A 56 -11.82 -0.67 -2.30
N LEU A 57 -11.54 -1.29 -1.16
CA LEU A 57 -10.71 -2.49 -1.09
C LEU A 57 -11.43 -3.68 -1.74
N LEU A 58 -10.76 -4.38 -2.65
CA LEU A 58 -11.26 -5.62 -3.28
C LEU A 58 -10.63 -6.86 -2.64
N SER A 59 -9.31 -6.84 -2.40
CA SER A 59 -8.59 -7.93 -1.74
C SER A 59 -7.28 -7.43 -1.11
N ALA A 60 -6.84 -8.09 -0.03
CA ALA A 60 -5.55 -7.84 0.62
C ALA A 60 -5.01 -9.18 1.17
N PRO A 61 -4.25 -9.96 0.37
CA PRO A 61 -3.75 -11.27 0.79
C PRO A 61 -2.83 -11.21 2.01
N ASP A 62 -2.19 -10.07 2.25
CA ASP A 62 -1.18 -9.88 3.30
C ASP A 62 -1.76 -9.25 4.59
N GLY A 63 -3.07 -8.98 4.64
CA GLY A 63 -3.77 -8.38 5.79
C GLY A 63 -4.33 -6.97 5.55
N ILE A 64 -5.13 -6.46 6.51
CA ILE A 64 -5.64 -5.08 6.59
C ILE A 64 -5.23 -4.50 7.94
#